data_AF-A0A7C7CE96-F1
#
_entry.id   AF-A0A7C7CE96-F1
#
_cell.length_a   1.000
_cell.length_b   1.000
_cell.length_c   1.000
_cell.angle_alpha   90.00
_cell.angle_beta   90.00
_cell.angle_gamma   90.00
#
_symmetry.space_group_name_H-M   'P 1'
#
loop_
_entity.id
_entity.type
_entity.pdbx_description
1 polymer ?
#
loop_
_entity_poly.entity_id
_entity_poly.type
_entity_poly.pdbx_seq_one_letter_code
_entity_poly.pdbx_strand_id
1 'polypeptide(L)'
;MSADTGRESKKIKLKLAFGKKLLDEFAGEDAQFASEPQFRVFPNPLKQWVLETVQSVKNPTFINGSEPIEDQTVLHQGDIISIGSRRGNEDKMKLMVHVEG
;
A
#
# COMPACT_ATOMS: atom_id res chain seq x y z
N MET A 1 -29.00 -9.79 40.54
CA MET A 1 -28.86 -10.18 39.11
C MET A 1 -28.22 -9.00 38.40
N SER A 2 -26.93 -9.11 38.09
CA SER A 2 -26.21 -8.08 37.31
C SER A 2 -26.33 -8.45 35.85
N ALA A 3 -26.97 -7.60 35.05
CA ALA A 3 -27.04 -7.78 33.61
C ALA A 3 -25.64 -7.52 33.03
N ASP A 4 -24.93 -8.60 32.75
CA ASP A 4 -23.70 -8.59 31.97
C ASP A 4 -24.06 -8.20 30.54
N THR A 5 -23.91 -6.92 30.20
CA THR A 5 -24.05 -6.47 28.81
C THR A 5 -22.80 -6.91 28.06
N GLY A 6 -22.76 -8.19 27.69
CA GLY A 6 -21.72 -8.77 26.84
C GLY A 6 -21.62 -7.99 25.54
N ARG A 7 -20.73 -7.00 25.49
CA ARG A 7 -20.35 -6.34 24.25
C ARG A 7 -19.60 -7.37 23.42
N GLU A 8 -20.29 -8.00 22.49
CA GLU A 8 -19.64 -8.80 21.44
C GLU A 8 -18.63 -7.91 20.73
N SER A 9 -17.33 -8.15 20.97
CA SER A 9 -16.26 -7.45 20.28
C SER A 9 -16.17 -8.01 18.85
N LYS A 10 -16.78 -7.31 17.88
CA LYS A 10 -16.61 -7.63 16.46
C LYS A 10 -15.21 -7.22 16.01
N LYS A 11 -14.47 -8.17 15.41
CA LYS A 11 -13.15 -7.89 14.83
C LYS A 11 -13.33 -7.13 13.52
N ILE A 12 -12.72 -5.95 13.42
CA ILE A 12 -12.65 -5.17 12.18
C ILE A 12 -11.30 -5.43 11.52
N LYS A 13 -11.28 -5.64 10.20
CA LYS A 13 -10.05 -5.69 9.40
C LYS A 13 -9.86 -4.32 8.77
N LEU A 14 -8.75 -3.66 9.11
CA LEU A 14 -8.39 -2.36 8.54
C LEU A 14 -7.41 -2.57 7.39
N LYS A 15 -7.68 -1.90 6.26
CA LYS A 15 -6.74 -1.76 5.15
C LYS A 15 -6.55 -0.27 4.89
N LEU A 16 -5.31 0.20 4.92
CA LEU A 16 -4.98 1.59 4.62
C LEU A 16 -4.84 1.75 3.12
N ALA A 17 -5.63 2.65 2.52
CA ALA A 17 -5.52 2.96 1.10
C ALA A 17 -4.56 4.12 0.89
N PHE A 18 -3.58 3.91 0.01
CA PHE A 18 -2.65 4.93 -0.43
C PHE A 18 -3.04 5.32 -1.85
N GLY A 19 -3.37 6.58 -2.03
CA GLY A 19 -3.68 7.16 -3.32
C GLY A 19 -3.06 8.54 -3.45
N LYS A 20 -3.26 9.17 -4.59
CA LYS A 20 -2.67 10.46 -4.94
C LYS A 20 -2.68 11.46 -3.79
N LYS A 21 -3.80 11.63 -3.06
CA LYS A 21 -3.89 12.63 -1.98
C LYS A 21 -2.90 12.38 -0.86
N LEU A 22 -2.85 11.16 -0.34
CA LEU A 22 -1.94 10.80 0.74
C LEU A 22 -0.49 10.79 0.25
N LEU A 23 -0.27 10.34 -1.00
CA LEU A 23 1.06 10.29 -1.59
C LEU A 23 1.63 11.66 -1.90
N ASP A 24 0.79 12.68 -2.12
CA ASP A 24 1.19 14.08 -2.29
C ASP A 24 1.93 14.60 -1.04
N GLU A 25 1.52 14.15 0.14
CA GLU A 25 2.18 14.50 1.41
C GLU A 25 3.57 13.88 1.55
N PHE A 26 3.85 12.75 0.88
CA PHE A 26 5.11 12.00 1.00
C PHE A 26 6.07 12.21 -0.16
N ALA A 27 5.54 12.31 -1.38
CA ALA A 27 6.30 12.34 -2.63
C ALA A 27 6.13 13.66 -3.40
N GLY A 28 5.35 14.61 -2.89
CA GLY A 28 5.14 15.91 -3.53
C GLY A 28 4.64 15.77 -4.97
N GLU A 29 5.28 16.50 -5.89
CA GLU A 29 4.88 16.54 -7.30
C GLU A 29 4.86 15.15 -7.97
N ASP A 30 5.65 14.18 -7.49
CA ASP A 30 5.66 12.83 -8.03
C ASP A 30 4.38 12.03 -7.72
N ALA A 31 3.56 12.48 -6.77
CA ALA A 31 2.26 11.89 -6.51
C ALA A 31 1.29 12.04 -7.71
N GLN A 32 1.58 12.91 -8.67
CA GLN A 32 0.81 13.04 -9.91
C GLN A 32 0.71 11.73 -10.72
N PHE A 33 1.64 10.79 -10.50
CA PHE A 33 1.64 9.49 -11.17
C PHE A 33 0.75 8.45 -10.48
N ALA A 34 0.29 8.71 -9.26
CA ALA A 34 -0.60 7.81 -8.53
C ALA A 34 -2.07 7.99 -8.93
N SER A 35 -2.81 6.89 -8.86
CA SER A 35 -4.29 6.87 -8.91
C SER A 35 -4.87 7.09 -7.50
N GLU A 36 -6.19 7.24 -7.41
CA GLU A 36 -6.90 7.35 -6.13
C GLU A 36 -8.00 6.27 -6.04
N PRO A 37 -7.82 5.20 -5.24
CA PRO A 37 -6.56 4.77 -4.58
C PRO A 37 -5.57 4.11 -5.57
N GLN A 38 -4.30 4.03 -5.18
CA GLN A 38 -3.24 3.34 -5.93
C GLN A 38 -2.98 1.92 -5.41
N PHE A 39 -2.76 1.76 -4.10
CA PHE A 39 -2.54 0.47 -3.46
C PHE A 39 -3.09 0.49 -2.03
N ARG A 40 -3.17 -0.69 -1.40
CA ARG A 40 -3.55 -0.83 0.00
C ARG A 40 -2.46 -1.51 0.79
N VAL A 41 -2.27 -1.11 2.04
CA VAL A 41 -1.33 -1.75 2.97
C VAL A 41 -2.08 -2.23 4.21
N PHE A 42 -1.81 -3.48 4.62
CA PHE A 42 -2.41 -4.09 5.81
C PHE A 42 -1.58 -5.26 6.34
N PRO A 43 -1.72 -5.62 7.63
CA PRO A 43 -1.13 -6.84 8.15
C PRO A 43 -1.94 -8.07 7.73
N ASN A 44 -1.26 -9.11 7.24
CA ASN A 44 -1.86 -10.41 6.95
C ASN A 44 -2.08 -11.23 8.26
N PRO A 45 -2.72 -12.41 8.20
CA PRO A 45 -2.92 -13.27 9.38
C PRO A 45 -1.63 -13.73 10.08
N LEU A 46 -0.48 -13.69 9.38
CA LEU A 46 0.85 -14.00 9.90
C LEU A 46 1.55 -12.76 10.48
N LYS A 47 0.84 -11.63 10.62
CA LYS A 47 1.35 -10.32 11.08
C LYS A 47 2.45 -9.71 10.20
N GLN A 48 2.49 -10.09 8.92
CA GLN A 48 3.38 -9.46 7.94
C GLN A 48 2.64 -8.34 7.22
N TRP A 49 3.30 -7.22 6.95
CA TRP A 49 2.74 -6.16 6.14
C TRP A 49 2.68 -6.58 4.67
N VAL A 50 1.52 -6.36 4.06
CA VAL A 50 1.25 -6.72 2.66
C VAL A 50 0.82 -5.46 1.93
N LEU A 51 1.33 -5.30 0.70
CA LEU A 51 0.84 -4.35 -0.29
C LEU A 51 -0.05 -5.09 -1.27
N GLU A 52 -1.30 -4.66 -1.40
CA GLU A 52 -2.30 -5.13 -2.36
C GLU A 52 -2.53 -4.05 -3.42
N THR A 53 -2.47 -4.41 -4.69
CA THR A 53 -2.76 -3.48 -5.78
C THR A 53 -4.26 -3.26 -5.92
N VAL A 54 -4.62 -2.07 -6.39
CA VAL A 54 -6.01 -1.78 -6.78
C VAL A 54 -6.14 -2.01 -8.28
N GLN A 55 -7.18 -2.74 -8.69
CA GLN A 55 -7.49 -2.91 -10.10
C GLN A 55 -7.83 -1.55 -10.73
N SER A 56 -7.42 -1.35 -11.99
CA SER A 56 -7.69 -0.13 -12.78
C SER A 56 -6.85 1.12 -12.46
N VAL A 57 -5.67 0.98 -11.85
CA VAL A 57 -4.73 2.09 -11.72
C VAL A 57 -4.12 2.46 -13.08
N LYS A 58 -3.88 3.76 -13.31
CA LYS A 58 -3.30 4.26 -14.57
C LYS A 58 -1.85 3.81 -14.75
N ASN A 59 -1.06 3.88 -13.68
CA ASN A 59 0.33 3.46 -13.66
C ASN A 59 0.45 2.27 -12.70
N PRO A 60 1.19 1.21 -13.08
CA PRO A 60 1.41 0.08 -12.19
C PRO A 60 2.29 0.45 -10.99
N THR A 61 2.19 -0.36 -9.93
CA THR A 61 3.04 -0.30 -8.74
C THR A 61 4.10 -1.39 -8.82
N PHE A 62 5.33 -1.09 -8.43
CA PHE A 62 6.46 -2.02 -8.42
C PHE A 62 7.05 -2.13 -7.01
N ILE A 63 7.73 -3.25 -6.76
CA ILE A 63 8.68 -3.38 -5.65
C ILE A 63 10.07 -3.59 -6.23
N ASN A 64 11.02 -2.78 -5.77
CA ASN A 64 12.44 -2.85 -6.11
C ASN A 64 12.71 -2.83 -7.64
N GLY A 65 11.82 -2.20 -8.42
CA GLY A 65 12.00 -1.89 -9.85
C GLY A 65 11.93 -3.07 -10.83
N SER A 66 11.65 -4.30 -10.37
CA SER A 66 11.75 -5.50 -11.23
C SER A 66 10.54 -5.66 -12.17
N GLU A 67 9.36 -5.92 -11.59
CA GLU A 67 8.12 -6.23 -12.31
C GLU A 67 6.92 -5.65 -11.55
N PRO A 68 5.82 -5.30 -12.25
CA PRO A 68 4.64 -4.75 -11.59
C PRO A 68 3.98 -5.81 -10.70
N ILE A 69 3.46 -5.39 -9.56
CA ILE A 69 2.75 -6.26 -8.64
C ILE A 69 1.39 -6.61 -9.26
N GLU A 70 1.09 -7.90 -9.43
CA GLU A 70 -0.16 -8.33 -10.07
C GLU A 70 -1.36 -8.31 -9.12
N ASP A 71 -1.16 -8.71 -7.86
CA ASP A 71 -2.22 -8.81 -6.86
C ASP A 71 -1.73 -8.29 -5.50
N GLN A 72 -0.88 -9.06 -4.83
CA GLN A 72 -0.32 -8.68 -3.54
C GLN A 72 1.11 -9.17 -3.36
N THR A 73 1.84 -8.51 -2.47
CA THR A 73 3.20 -8.90 -2.09
C THR A 73 3.49 -8.54 -0.64
N VAL A 74 4.37 -9.31 0.00
CA VAL A 74 4.83 -9.05 1.36
C VAL A 74 5.89 -7.95 1.31
N LEU A 75 5.73 -6.94 2.16
CA LEU A 75 6.70 -5.86 2.31
C LEU A 75 7.78 -6.27 3.32
N HIS A 76 9.03 -5.98 2.95
CA HIS A 76 10.20 -6.14 3.81
C HIS A 76 10.82 -4.79 4.15
N GLN A 77 11.57 -4.77 5.24
CA GLN A 77 12.34 -3.59 5.63
C GLN A 77 13.29 -3.17 4.51
N GLY A 78 13.21 -1.90 4.10
CA GLY A 78 14.07 -1.34 3.06
C GLY A 78 13.58 -1.54 1.62
N ASP A 79 12.46 -2.24 1.41
CA ASP A 79 11.84 -2.31 0.08
C ASP A 79 11.51 -0.91 -0.45
N ILE A 80 11.64 -0.73 -1.77
CA ILE A 80 11.26 0.49 -2.46
C ILE A 80 9.98 0.23 -3.26
N ILE A 81 8.91 0.91 -2.89
CA ILE A 81 7.66 0.96 -3.65
C ILE A 81 7.78 2.06 -4.69
N SER A 82 7.54 1.76 -5.97
CA SER A 82 7.51 2.76 -7.03
C SER A 82 6.24 2.73 -7.88
N ILE A 83 5.93 3.87 -8.51
CA ILE A 83 4.78 4.05 -9.43
C ILE A 83 5.29 4.68 -10.73
N GLY A 84 4.97 4.09 -11.89
CA GLY A 84 5.43 4.61 -13.18
C GLY A 84 5.24 3.69 -14.38
N SER A 85 5.58 4.15 -15.59
CA SER A 85 5.42 3.40 -16.83
C SER A 85 6.70 2.70 -17.26
N ARG A 86 6.59 1.45 -17.72
CA ARG A 86 7.70 0.63 -18.26
C ARG A 86 8.40 1.26 -19.47
N ARG A 87 7.81 2.27 -20.13
CA ARG A 87 8.32 2.84 -21.40
C ARG A 87 9.53 3.79 -21.25
N GLY A 88 10.20 3.83 -20.11
CA GLY A 88 11.41 4.67 -19.97
C GLY A 88 12.30 4.43 -18.75
N ASN A 89 12.13 3.38 -17.95
CA ASN A 89 12.85 3.20 -16.67
C ASN A 89 12.73 4.39 -15.72
N GLU A 90 11.61 5.12 -15.77
CA GLU A 90 11.36 6.21 -14.83
C GLU A 90 10.46 5.69 -13.72
N ASP A 91 11.07 5.14 -12.68
CA ASP A 91 10.45 5.05 -11.35
C ASP A 91 10.19 6.49 -10.87
N LYS A 92 9.05 7.07 -11.24
CA LYS A 92 8.82 8.50 -11.04
C LYS A 92 8.57 8.84 -9.59
N MET A 93 7.89 7.96 -8.87
CA MET A 93 7.64 8.09 -7.45
C MET A 93 8.27 6.91 -6.71
N LYS A 94 8.92 7.16 -5.58
CA LYS A 94 9.54 6.15 -4.72
C LYS A 94 9.21 6.37 -3.26
N LEU A 95 8.86 5.29 -2.56
CA LEU A 95 8.74 5.25 -1.10
C LEU A 95 9.59 4.11 -0.56
N MET A 96 10.42 4.41 0.45
CA MET A 96 11.15 3.38 1.18
C MET A 96 10.27 2.85 2.31
N VAL A 97 10.18 1.54 2.42
CA VAL A 97 9.43 0.86 3.47
C VAL A 97 10.25 0.84 4.75
N HIS A 98 9.66 1.40 5.82
CA HIS A 98 10.11 1.20 7.19
C HIS A 98 9.00 0.49 7.98
N VAL A 99 9.30 -0.69 8.51
CA VAL A 99 8.39 -1.49 9.33
C VAL A 99 8.82 -1.33 10.79
N GLU A 100 8.05 -0.57 11.56
CA GLU A 100 8.19 -0.51 13.01
C GLU A 100 7.41 -1.67 13.67
N GLY A 101 8.00 -2.28 14.69
CA GLY A 101 7.49 -3.47 15.39
C GLY A 101 7.11 -3.18 16.84
#